data_AF-A0A951E4Y0-F1
#
_entry.id   AF-A0A951E4Y0-F1
#
_cell.length_a   1.000
_cell.length_b   1.000
_cell.length_c   1.000
_cell.angle_alpha   90.00
_cell.angle_beta   90.00
_cell.angle_gamma   90.00
#
_symmetry.space_group_name_H-M   'P 1'
#
loop_
_entity.id
_entity.type
_entity.pdbx_description
1 polymer ?
#
loop_
_entity_poly.entity_id
_entity_poly.type
_entity_poly.pdbx_seq_one_letter_code
_entity_poly.pdbx_strand_id
1 'polypeptide(L)'
;MRRTLSLLAIGALVLTAARGHAGDSIGEKAEDVIRGIGRGFRDAAHDVKQAVVGRDVEVSVGETHMEMPTSVDSGDVTFTVTNAGSEERGFKISGPGLERYFTAPLPPGESEQMTVYLKPGV
;
A
#
# COMPACT_ATOMS: atom_id res chain seq x y z
N MET A 1 5.27 6.40 -35.03
CA MET A 1 5.15 5.33 -34.01
C MET A 1 4.71 5.98 -32.71
N ARG A 2 3.48 5.73 -32.25
CA ARG A 2 2.90 6.36 -31.06
C ARG A 2 2.74 5.29 -29.97
N ARG A 3 3.43 5.46 -28.84
CA ARG A 3 3.28 4.64 -27.64
C ARG A 3 2.18 5.27 -26.78
N THR A 4 1.07 4.57 -26.59
CA THR A 4 0.02 4.95 -25.65
C THR A 4 0.35 4.37 -24.29
N LEU A 5 0.71 5.22 -23.33
CA LEU A 5 0.72 4.87 -21.91
C LEU A 5 -0.73 4.88 -21.41
N SER A 6 -1.24 3.73 -20.98
CA SER A 6 -2.45 3.66 -20.17
C SER A 6 -2.06 3.75 -18.70
N LEU A 7 -2.35 4.89 -18.09
CA LEU A 7 -2.42 5.05 -16.64
C LEU A 7 -3.66 4.31 -16.16
N LEU A 8 -3.47 3.17 -15.49
CA LEU A 8 -4.57 2.45 -14.85
C LEU A 8 -4.85 3.12 -13.51
N ALA A 9 -6.05 3.66 -13.40
CA ALA A 9 -6.56 4.42 -12.28
C ALA A 9 -6.54 3.60 -10.99
N ILE A 10 -5.95 4.16 -9.94
CA ILE A 10 -6.11 3.68 -8.56
C ILE A 10 -7.58 3.93 -8.20
N GLY A 11 -8.34 2.85 -8.05
CA GLY A 11 -9.75 2.88 -7.73
C GLY A 11 -9.99 3.61 -6.41
N ALA A 12 -10.69 4.74 -6.47
CA ALA A 12 -11.30 5.33 -5.30
C ALA A 12 -12.52 4.48 -4.91
N LEU A 13 -12.43 3.78 -3.78
CA LEU A 13 -13.57 3.15 -3.12
C LEU A 13 -14.50 4.25 -2.59
N VAL A 14 -15.50 4.63 -3.38
CA VAL A 14 -16.57 5.53 -2.94
C VAL A 14 -17.57 4.71 -2.12
N LEU A 15 -17.48 4.80 -0.78
CA LEU A 15 -18.58 4.38 0.09
C LEU A 15 -19.71 5.41 -0.05
N THR A 16 -20.80 4.98 -0.68
CA THR A 16 -22.04 5.76 -0.77
C THR A 16 -22.71 5.76 0.60
N ALA A 17 -22.67 6.88 1.32
CA ALA A 17 -23.45 7.04 2.54
C ALA A 17 -24.93 7.15 2.17
N ALA A 18 -25.72 6.27 2.77
CA ALA A 18 -27.16 6.16 2.56
C ALA A 18 -27.90 7.45 2.96
N ARG A 19 -28.91 7.75 2.14
CA ARG A 19 -29.86 8.86 2.25
C ARG A 19 -30.66 8.75 3.56
N GLY A 20 -30.45 9.70 4.48
CA GLY A 20 -31.35 10.00 5.60
C GLY A 20 -31.90 11.41 5.43
N HIS A 21 -33.23 11.54 5.47
CA HIS A 21 -34.01 12.75 5.22
C HIS A 21 -34.43 13.42 6.53
N ALA A 22 -34.63 14.74 6.47
CA ALA A 22 -35.14 15.68 7.49
C ALA A 22 -34.13 16.03 8.60
N GLY A 23 -33.96 17.27 9.04
CA GLY A 23 -34.62 18.54 8.76
C GLY A 23 -34.06 19.56 9.76
N ASP A 24 -33.98 20.81 9.33
CA ASP A 24 -33.77 22.04 10.10
C ASP A 24 -32.43 22.41 10.76
N SER A 25 -32.13 23.70 10.55
CA SER A 25 -31.19 24.60 11.24
C SER A 25 -29.71 24.50 10.86
N ILE A 26 -29.48 24.97 9.64
CA ILE A 26 -28.29 25.71 9.20
C ILE A 26 -28.11 26.94 10.10
N GLY A 27 -26.99 27.04 10.81
CA GLY A 27 -26.57 28.29 11.43
C GLY A 27 -25.82 28.08 12.73
N GLU A 28 -24.52 28.35 12.68
CA GLU A 28 -23.60 28.51 13.81
C GLU A 28 -22.88 27.24 14.30
N LYS A 29 -21.55 27.36 14.36
CA LYS A 29 -20.52 26.40 14.82
C LYS A 29 -19.80 25.58 13.74
N ALA A 30 -19.44 26.23 12.63
CA ALA A 30 -18.49 25.69 11.65
C ALA A 30 -17.02 26.12 11.91
N GLU A 31 -16.73 27.03 12.84
CA GLU A 31 -15.40 27.63 12.94
C GLU A 31 -14.45 26.99 13.98
N ASP A 32 -14.87 25.96 14.71
CA ASP A 32 -14.01 25.30 15.72
C ASP A 32 -13.66 23.83 15.42
N VAL A 33 -14.08 23.32 14.26
CA VAL A 33 -13.77 21.92 13.86
C VAL A 33 -12.55 21.85 12.93
N ILE A 34 -12.19 22.94 12.26
CA ILE A 34 -11.08 22.95 11.29
C ILE A 34 -9.71 22.96 11.99
N ARG A 35 -9.62 23.42 13.25
CA ARG A 35 -8.34 23.45 13.99
C ARG A 35 -7.95 22.10 14.62
N GLY A 36 -8.88 21.14 14.69
CA GLY A 36 -8.63 19.80 15.23
C GLY A 36 -7.99 18.82 14.25
N ILE A 37 -8.26 18.99 12.95
CA ILE A 37 -7.83 18.03 11.91
C ILE A 37 -6.31 18.16 11.63
N GLY A 38 -5.75 19.37 11.74
CA GLY A 38 -4.33 19.61 11.43
C GLY A 38 -3.31 19.10 12.46
N ARG A 39 -3.74 18.67 13.65
CA ARG A 39 -2.83 18.07 14.66
C ARG A 39 -2.83 16.54 14.65
N GLY A 40 -3.95 15.90 14.31
CA GLY A 40 -4.05 14.44 14.28
C GLY A 40 -3.17 13.74 13.24
N PHE A 41 -2.81 14.41 12.14
CA PHE A 41 -1.95 13.83 11.10
C PHE A 41 -0.45 14.06 11.32
N ARG A 42 -0.06 15.03 12.17
CA ARG A 42 1.37 15.30 12.45
C ARG A 42 1.97 14.30 13.43
N ASP A 43 1.16 13.76 14.35
CA ASP A 43 1.62 12.72 15.27
C ASP A 43 1.68 11.34 14.59
N ALA A 44 0.78 11.08 13.62
CA ALA A 44 0.81 9.86 12.81
C ALA A 44 2.08 9.73 11.95
N ALA A 45 2.71 10.84 11.56
CA ALA A 45 3.95 10.82 10.79
C ALA A 45 5.17 10.38 11.64
N HIS A 46 5.11 10.52 12.96
CA HIS A 46 6.15 10.00 13.87
C HIS A 46 5.88 8.55 14.29
N ASP A 47 4.64 8.09 14.12
CA ASP A 47 4.14 6.77 14.54
C ASP A 47 3.91 5.81 13.35
N VAL A 48 4.46 6.11 12.17
CA VAL A 48 4.62 5.14 11.06
C VAL A 48 5.83 4.23 11.32
N LYS A 49 6.02 3.78 12.57
CA LYS A 49 6.89 2.65 12.87
C LYS A 49 6.00 1.44 13.07
N GLN A 50 5.82 0.70 11.98
CA GLN A 50 5.22 -0.63 11.92
C GLN A 50 3.68 -0.67 11.91
N ALA A 51 3.08 -0.18 10.81
CA ALA A 51 1.73 -0.61 10.47
C ALA A 51 1.79 -2.09 10.04
N VAL A 52 1.06 -2.95 10.75
CA VAL A 52 0.73 -4.29 10.25
C VAL A 52 -0.21 -4.08 9.06
N VAL A 53 0.28 -4.37 7.87
CA VAL A 53 -0.53 -4.32 6.65
C VAL A 53 -1.21 -5.67 6.48
N GLY A 54 -2.46 -5.65 6.01
CA GLY A 54 -3.26 -6.86 5.75
C GLY A 54 -2.63 -7.77 4.69
N ARG A 55 -3.43 -8.68 4.13
CA ARG A 55 -2.95 -9.72 3.22
C ARG A 55 -2.47 -9.23 1.85
N ASP A 56 -2.60 -7.94 1.56
CA ASP A 56 -2.07 -7.31 0.35
C ASP A 56 -0.93 -6.36 0.76
N VAL A 57 0.29 -6.70 0.34
CA VAL A 57 1.52 -5.98 0.70
C VAL A 57 2.11 -5.34 -0.54
N GLU A 58 2.31 -4.03 -0.49
CA GLU A 58 3.04 -3.30 -1.52
C GLU A 58 4.55 -3.30 -1.19
N VAL A 59 5.36 -3.56 -2.20
CA VAL A 59 6.83 -3.54 -2.12
C VAL A 59 7.38 -2.71 -3.26
N SER A 60 8.22 -1.73 -2.94
CA SER A 60 8.97 -0.93 -3.92
C SER A 60 10.45 -1.30 -3.85
N VAL A 61 11.02 -1.77 -4.96
CA VAL A 61 12.44 -2.15 -5.06
C VAL A 61 13.18 -1.07 -5.84
N GLY A 62 14.02 -0.29 -5.15
CA GLY A 62 14.89 0.72 -5.74
C GLY A 62 16.32 0.21 -6.00
N GLU A 63 17.22 1.15 -6.30
CA GLU A 63 18.63 0.86 -6.62
C GLU A 63 19.41 0.26 -5.43
N THR A 64 19.21 0.85 -4.26
CA THR A 64 19.97 0.57 -3.03
C THR A 64 19.08 0.31 -1.81
N HIS A 65 17.77 0.43 -1.97
CA HIS A 65 16.80 0.30 -0.89
C HIS A 65 15.53 -0.40 -1.38
N MET A 66 14.79 -0.97 -0.43
CA MET A 66 13.49 -1.58 -0.65
C MET A 66 12.52 -1.06 0.41
N GLU A 67 11.39 -0.55 -0.03
CA GLU A 67 10.32 -0.08 0.83
C GLU A 67 9.26 -1.19 0.96
N MET A 68 9.00 -1.61 2.19
CA MET A 68 7.95 -2.56 2.53
C MET A 68 7.57 -2.39 4.01
N PRO A 69 6.39 -2.85 4.45
CA PRO A 69 6.04 -2.90 5.85
C PRO A 69 7.03 -3.77 6.64
N THR A 70 7.31 -3.38 7.88
CA THR A 70 8.18 -4.12 8.79
C THR A 70 7.48 -5.32 9.43
N SER A 71 6.16 -5.43 9.28
CA SER A 71 5.35 -6.53 9.79
C SER A 71 4.19 -6.80 8.86
N VAL A 72 3.91 -8.08 8.67
CA VAL A 72 2.88 -8.59 7.75
C VAL A 72 2.12 -9.70 8.46
N ASP A 73 0.81 -9.80 8.23
CA ASP A 73 0.00 -10.87 8.78
C ASP A 73 0.43 -12.26 8.29
N SER A 74 0.28 -13.27 9.16
CA SER A 74 0.41 -14.66 8.73
C SER A 74 -0.78 -15.13 7.89
N GLY A 75 -0.59 -16.16 7.08
CA GLY A 75 -1.59 -16.73 6.17
C GLY A 75 -1.23 -16.50 4.71
N ASP A 76 -2.21 -16.57 3.82
CA ASP A 76 -2.01 -16.23 2.41
C ASP A 76 -1.83 -14.71 2.26
N VAL A 77 -0.67 -14.30 1.77
CA VAL A 77 -0.31 -12.91 1.55
C VAL A 77 0.12 -12.73 0.10
N THR A 78 -0.43 -11.70 -0.55
CA THR A 78 -0.06 -11.28 -1.89
C THR A 78 0.85 -10.06 -1.82
N PHE A 79 2.06 -10.22 -2.33
CA PHE A 79 3.02 -9.13 -2.49
C PHE A 79 2.89 -8.55 -3.88
N THR A 80 2.55 -7.27 -4.00
CA THR A 80 2.66 -6.51 -5.25
C THR A 80 4.01 -5.80 -5.25
N VAL A 81 4.93 -6.28 -6.07
CA VAL A 81 6.30 -5.80 -6.12
C VAL A 81 6.48 -4.93 -7.34
N THR A 82 6.94 -3.70 -7.15
CA THR A 82 7.25 -2.75 -8.22
C THR A 82 8.74 -2.49 -8.26
N ASN A 83 9.34 -2.56 -9.45
CA ASN A 83 10.71 -2.10 -9.65
C ASN A 83 10.71 -0.57 -9.85
N ALA A 84 11.04 0.17 -8.81
CA ALA A 84 11.17 1.62 -8.83
C ALA A 84 12.59 2.10 -9.21
N GLY A 85 13.51 1.17 -9.50
CA GLY A 85 14.85 1.44 -9.97
C GLY A 85 14.93 1.70 -11.48
N SER A 86 16.17 1.83 -11.96
CA SER A 86 16.53 2.06 -13.37
C SER A 86 17.13 0.82 -14.06
N GLU A 87 17.46 -0.22 -13.30
CA GLU A 87 17.94 -1.52 -13.78
C GLU A 87 16.93 -2.64 -13.53
N GLU A 88 17.11 -3.79 -14.17
CA GLU A 88 16.31 -4.99 -13.89
C GLU A 88 16.52 -5.49 -12.45
N ARG A 89 15.44 -5.91 -11.79
CA ARG A 89 15.48 -6.35 -10.38
C ARG A 89 14.78 -7.69 -10.20
N GLY A 90 15.46 -8.62 -9.53
CA GLY A 90 14.84 -9.83 -9.01
C GLY A 90 14.20 -9.57 -7.65
N PHE A 91 13.25 -10.42 -7.27
CA PHE A 91 12.65 -10.42 -5.94
C PHE A 91 12.52 -11.85 -5.43
N LYS A 92 12.85 -12.05 -4.15
CA LYS A 92 12.81 -13.36 -3.48
C LYS A 92 12.27 -13.21 -2.06
N ILE A 93 11.33 -14.08 -1.70
CA ILE A 93 10.86 -14.31 -0.35
C ILE A 93 11.47 -15.62 0.14
N SER A 94 12.15 -15.57 1.28
CA SER A 94 12.76 -16.76 1.91
C SER A 94 12.53 -16.80 3.41
N GLY A 95 12.32 -17.98 3.95
CA GLY A 95 12.15 -18.26 5.37
C GLY A 95 12.08 -19.77 5.64
N PRO A 96 11.85 -20.18 6.90
CA PRO A 96 11.76 -21.59 7.25
C PRO A 96 10.71 -22.36 6.42
N GLY A 97 11.18 -23.19 5.49
CA GLY A 97 10.33 -23.99 4.60
C GLY A 97 9.62 -23.19 3.51
N LEU A 98 10.03 -21.94 3.24
CA LEU A 98 9.51 -21.10 2.16
C LEU A 98 10.68 -20.52 1.37
N GLU A 99 10.71 -20.78 0.07
CA GLU A 99 11.54 -20.04 -0.89
C GLU A 99 10.73 -19.83 -2.17
N ARG A 100 10.54 -18.56 -2.56
CA ARG A 100 9.79 -18.15 -3.75
C ARG A 100 10.46 -16.94 -4.37
N TYR A 101 10.54 -16.91 -5.69
CA TYR A 101 11.17 -15.83 -6.46
C TYR A 101 10.48 -15.69 -7.81
N PHE A 102 10.58 -14.51 -8.42
CA PHE A 102 10.12 -14.32 -9.80
C PHE A 102 11.02 -15.09 -10.76
N THR A 103 10.41 -15.76 -11.75
CA THR A 103 11.17 -16.59 -12.71
C THR A 103 12.05 -15.73 -13.62
N ALA A 104 11.64 -14.50 -13.89
CA ALA A 104 12.39 -13.50 -14.64
C ALA A 104 12.59 -12.24 -13.79
N PRO A 105 13.67 -11.47 -14.03
CA PRO A 105 13.81 -10.14 -13.44
C PRO A 105 12.70 -9.19 -13.89
N LEU A 106 12.26 -8.29 -13.01
CA LEU A 106 11.33 -7.21 -13.35
C LEU A 106 12.08 -6.07 -14.05
N PRO A 107 11.64 -5.63 -15.24
CA PRO A 107 12.13 -4.41 -15.86
C PRO A 107 11.83 -3.15 -15.02
N PRO A 108 12.55 -2.04 -15.24
CA PRO A 108 12.26 -0.75 -14.60
C PRO A 108 10.82 -0.29 -14.81
N GLY A 109 10.14 0.08 -13.72
CA GLY A 109 8.76 0.59 -13.71
C GLY A 109 7.68 -0.48 -13.80
N GLU A 110 8.04 -1.76 -13.96
CA GLU A 110 7.08 -2.86 -14.00
C GLU A 110 6.74 -3.37 -12.60
N SER A 111 5.58 -4.02 -12.49
CA SER A 111 5.11 -4.65 -11.26
C SER A 111 4.70 -6.10 -11.49
N GLU A 112 4.94 -6.95 -10.49
CA GLU A 112 4.51 -8.36 -10.49
C GLU A 112 3.98 -8.77 -9.12
N GLN A 113 3.04 -9.70 -9.11
CA GLN A 113 2.42 -10.20 -7.88
C GLN A 113 2.94 -11.59 -7.50
N MET A 114 3.15 -11.81 -6.21
CA MET A 114 3.51 -13.10 -5.65
C MET A 114 2.67 -13.41 -4.41
N THR A 115 1.84 -14.45 -4.50
CA THR A 115 1.10 -14.95 -3.34
C THR A 115 1.88 -16.07 -2.66
N VAL A 116 2.08 -15.95 -1.35
CA VAL A 116 2.76 -16.94 -0.52
C VAL A 116 1.99 -17.18 0.77
N TYR A 117 2.07 -18.40 1.31
CA TYR A 117 1.58 -18.69 2.64
C TYR A 117 2.69 -18.39 3.67
N LEU A 118 2.49 -17.37 4.49
CA LEU A 118 3.38 -16.99 5.58
C LEU A 118 2.97 -17.70 6.87
N LYS A 119 3.90 -18.41 7.50
CA LYS A 119 3.72 -18.90 8.88
C LYS A 119 3.98 -17.74 9.85
N PRO A 120 3.34 -17.73 11.04
CA PRO A 120 3.72 -16.82 12.11
C PRO A 120 5.23 -16.87 12.39
N GLY A 121 5.84 -15.70 12.59
CA GLY A 121 7.28 -15.53 12.82
C GLY A 121 7.58 -14.16 13.44
N VAL A 122 8.83 -13.96 13.85
CA VAL A 122 9.36 -12.72 14.44
C VAL A 122 10.51 -12.18 13.60
#